data_AF-A0A3S0VFV9-F1
#
_entry.id   AF-A0A3S0VFV9-F1
#
_cell.length_a   1.000
_cell.length_b   1.000
_cell.length_c   1.000
_cell.angle_alpha   90.00
_cell.angle_beta   90.00
_cell.angle_gamma   90.00
#
_symmetry.space_group_name_H-M   'P 1'
#
loop_
_entity.id
_entity.type
_entity.pdbx_description
1 polymer ?
#
loop_
_entity_poly.entity_id
_entity_poly.type
_entity_poly.pdbx_seq_one_letter_code
_entity_poly.pdbx_strand_id
1 'polypeptide(L)'
;MRAMRKAMRLMGAMVGTTLALSGCAQGPATAWRNADAAPVVLRIAADPDANGRRPVAVDVVRAGDTAMAARLGSMDAASWFHARDTLRNEGTARIAIVSWEVVPGQNVALGSLPPFAATPVATFVYALYAAPGLHRQRVDGGAPLAVRLGRDGFTLETLAGGGAP
;
A
#
# COMPACT_ATOMS: atom_id res chain seq x y z
N MET A 1 77.83 -31.18 10.13
CA MET A 1 77.76 -30.39 8.87
C MET A 1 76.61 -30.93 8.02
N ARG A 2 76.03 -30.03 7.21
CA ARG A 2 74.90 -30.13 6.25
C ARG A 2 74.99 -31.40 5.37
N ALA A 3 73.96 -31.99 4.75
CA ALA A 3 72.62 -31.61 4.28
C ALA A 3 71.82 -32.92 4.06
N MET A 4 70.51 -33.03 4.37
CA MET A 4 69.35 -32.53 3.61
C MET A 4 69.25 -33.08 2.18
N ARG A 5 68.16 -33.67 1.68
CA ARG A 5 67.04 -34.51 2.19
C ARG A 5 66.28 -34.91 0.91
N LYS A 6 66.04 -36.21 0.75
CA LYS A 6 64.87 -36.89 0.15
C LYS A 6 64.26 -36.32 -1.15
N ALA A 7 64.44 -37.07 -2.23
CA ALA A 7 63.63 -37.00 -3.44
C ALA A 7 62.22 -37.57 -3.17
N MET A 8 61.19 -36.76 -3.42
CA MET A 8 59.77 -37.10 -3.35
C MET A 8 59.19 -36.99 -4.77
N ARG A 9 58.78 -38.11 -5.35
CA ARG A 9 57.90 -38.24 -6.53
C ARG A 9 57.26 -39.63 -6.38
N LEU A 10 55.98 -39.92 -6.61
CA LEU A 10 54.86 -39.25 -7.24
C LEU A 10 53.61 -39.63 -6.43
N MET A 11 52.64 -38.72 -6.30
CA MET A 11 51.26 -39.10 -6.07
C MET A 11 50.41 -38.41 -7.13
N GLY A 12 49.69 -39.21 -7.92
CA GLY A 12 48.89 -38.76 -9.04
C GLY A 12 47.78 -37.80 -8.62
N ALA A 13 47.61 -36.74 -9.41
CA ALA A 13 46.46 -35.86 -9.33
C ALA A 13 45.54 -36.16 -10.53
N MET A 14 44.41 -36.80 -10.23
CA MET A 14 43.28 -36.94 -11.13
C MET A 14 42.63 -35.56 -11.25
N VAL A 15 42.86 -34.88 -12.37
CA VAL A 15 42.32 -33.55 -12.65
C VAL A 15 40.83 -33.70 -12.97
N GLY A 16 39.98 -33.50 -11.96
CA GLY A 16 38.54 -33.34 -12.13
C GLY A 16 38.25 -31.99 -12.79
N THR A 17 37.87 -32.00 -14.05
CA THR A 17 37.40 -30.82 -14.78
C THR A 17 36.01 -30.42 -14.29
N THR A 18 35.95 -29.60 -13.24
CA THR A 18 34.73 -28.89 -12.84
C THR A 18 34.44 -27.77 -13.85
N LEU A 19 33.38 -27.93 -14.65
CA LEU A 19 32.81 -26.85 -15.46
C LEU A 19 32.24 -25.79 -14.51
N ALA A 20 32.97 -24.69 -14.33
CA ALA A 20 32.41 -23.47 -13.77
C ALA A 20 31.61 -22.76 -14.87
N LEU A 21 30.28 -22.85 -14.82
CA LEU A 21 29.41 -21.94 -15.56
C LEU A 21 29.48 -20.55 -14.90
N SER A 22 30.50 -19.79 -15.28
CA SER A 22 30.59 -18.36 -14.98
C SER A 22 29.55 -17.60 -15.80
N GLY A 23 28.31 -17.55 -15.32
CA GLY A 23 27.28 -16.67 -15.84
C GLY A 23 27.56 -15.24 -15.41
N CYS A 24 28.27 -14.46 -16.23
CA CYS A 24 28.35 -13.00 -16.07
C CYS A 24 27.06 -12.37 -16.62
N ALA A 25 25.98 -12.41 -15.85
CA ALA A 25 24.83 -11.55 -16.08
C ALA A 25 25.06 -10.19 -15.36
N GLN A 26 26.12 -9.47 -15.72
CA GLN A 26 26.21 -8.03 -15.47
C GLN A 26 25.39 -7.31 -16.55
N GLY A 27 24.07 -7.48 -16.51
CA GLY A 27 23.19 -6.42 -16.95
C GLY A 27 23.36 -5.26 -15.97
N PRO A 28 23.29 -3.98 -16.40
CA PRO A 28 23.42 -2.87 -15.48
C PRO A 28 22.41 -3.04 -14.33
N ALA A 29 22.91 -3.14 -13.08
CA ALA A 29 22.12 -3.24 -11.85
C ALA A 29 21.24 -1.98 -11.58
N THR A 30 21.19 -1.08 -12.56
CA THR A 30 20.45 0.17 -12.63
C THR A 30 19.31 0.14 -13.66
N ALA A 31 19.31 -0.76 -14.64
CA ALA A 31 18.24 -0.83 -15.65
C ALA A 31 16.89 -1.31 -15.10
N TRP A 32 16.89 -1.99 -13.95
CA TRP A 32 15.68 -2.43 -13.25
C TRP A 32 15.32 -1.53 -12.06
N ARG A 33 16.21 -0.59 -11.69
CA ARG A 33 16.02 0.29 -10.53
C ARG A 33 15.27 1.59 -10.88
N ASN A 34 15.08 1.83 -12.18
CA ASN A 34 14.41 2.99 -12.75
C ASN A 34 13.27 2.58 -13.71
N ALA A 35 12.56 1.49 -13.41
CA ALA A 35 11.17 1.47 -13.83
C ALA A 35 10.50 2.48 -12.91
N ASP A 36 10.12 3.65 -13.43
CA ASP A 36 9.39 4.68 -12.68
C ASP A 36 8.35 3.98 -11.82
N ALA A 37 8.56 3.97 -10.50
CA ALA A 37 7.64 3.31 -9.59
C ALA A 37 6.28 3.97 -9.85
N ALA A 38 5.30 3.17 -10.30
CA ALA A 38 3.99 3.70 -10.68
C ALA A 38 3.48 4.64 -9.57
N PRO A 39 2.94 5.82 -9.93
CA PRO A 39 2.60 6.84 -8.96
C PRO A 39 1.63 6.26 -7.93
N VAL A 40 2.00 6.25 -6.65
CA VAL A 40 1.14 5.74 -5.58
C VAL A 40 0.06 6.77 -5.28
N VAL A 41 -1.18 6.44 -5.58
CA VAL A 41 -2.37 7.28 -5.31
C VAL A 41 -2.97 6.96 -3.95
N LEU A 42 -2.77 5.74 -3.44
CA LEU A 42 -3.21 5.36 -2.09
C LEU A 42 -2.21 4.43 -1.45
N ARG A 43 -1.81 4.74 -0.23
CA ARG A 43 -1.08 3.84 0.67
C ARG A 43 -1.86 3.66 1.96
N ILE A 44 -2.02 2.42 2.41
CA ILE A 44 -2.57 2.08 3.72
C ILE A 44 -1.55 1.22 4.45
N ALA A 45 -1.11 1.65 5.62
CA ALA A 45 -0.21 0.89 6.48
C ALA A 45 -0.89 0.64 7.83
N ALA A 46 -0.88 -0.61 8.30
CA ALA A 46 -1.40 -0.95 9.62
C ALA A 46 -0.26 -1.21 10.60
N ASP A 47 -0.32 -0.56 11.76
CA ASP A 47 0.56 -0.87 12.88
C ASP A 47 0.36 -2.35 13.31
N PRO A 48 1.37 -3.03 13.88
CA PRO A 48 1.25 -4.43 14.30
C PRO A 48 0.16 -4.71 15.36
N ASP A 49 -0.26 -3.68 16.10
CA ASP A 49 -1.33 -3.74 17.11
C ASP A 49 -2.61 -3.03 16.67
N ALA A 50 -2.76 -2.70 15.38
CA ALA A 50 -3.92 -2.02 14.84
C ALA A 50 -5.24 -2.71 15.24
N ASN A 51 -6.24 -1.91 15.63
CA ASN A 51 -7.55 -2.36 16.10
C ASN A 51 -7.48 -3.48 17.16
N GLY A 52 -6.48 -3.41 18.06
CA GLY A 52 -6.27 -4.43 19.08
C GLY A 52 -5.91 -5.80 18.49
N ARG A 53 -5.11 -5.83 17.42
CA ARG A 53 -4.74 -7.02 16.63
C ARG A 53 -5.91 -7.67 15.89
N ARG A 54 -6.87 -6.87 15.42
CA ARG A 54 -7.98 -7.33 14.58
C ARG A 54 -7.91 -6.65 13.21
N PRO A 55 -8.51 -7.24 12.16
CA PRO A 55 -8.68 -6.55 10.89
C PRO A 55 -9.45 -5.23 11.02
N VAL A 56 -9.19 -4.30 10.11
CA VAL A 56 -9.91 -3.03 9.97
C VAL A 56 -10.48 -2.93 8.57
N ALA A 57 -11.81 -2.82 8.48
CA ALA A 57 -12.48 -2.47 7.23
C ALA A 57 -12.18 -1.01 6.90
N VAL A 58 -11.62 -0.73 5.73
CA VAL A 58 -11.30 0.62 5.26
C VAL A 58 -12.00 0.88 3.95
N ASP A 59 -12.82 1.92 3.91
CA ASP A 59 -13.46 2.42 2.70
C ASP A 59 -12.92 3.82 2.36
N VAL A 60 -12.42 3.97 1.13
CA VAL A 60 -12.13 5.28 0.54
C VAL A 60 -13.28 5.64 -0.40
N VAL A 61 -13.95 6.75 -0.09
CA VAL A 61 -15.20 7.17 -0.72
C VAL A 61 -15.03 8.55 -1.34
N ARG A 62 -15.12 8.62 -2.66
CA ARG A 62 -15.10 9.88 -3.42
C ARG A 62 -16.52 10.37 -3.64
N ALA A 63 -16.78 11.63 -3.33
CA ALA A 63 -18.09 12.28 -3.51
C ALA A 63 -18.04 13.24 -4.71
N GLY A 64 -18.98 13.10 -5.63
CA GLY A 64 -19.02 13.89 -6.88
C GLY A 64 -19.67 15.27 -6.72
N ASP A 65 -20.40 15.52 -5.64
CA ASP A 65 -21.08 16.79 -5.39
C ASP A 65 -21.19 17.10 -3.89
N THR A 66 -21.52 18.37 -3.59
CA THR A 66 -21.53 18.92 -2.23
C THR A 66 -22.62 18.32 -1.35
N ALA A 67 -23.79 17.97 -1.91
CA ALA A 67 -24.87 17.35 -1.15
C ALA A 67 -24.47 15.94 -0.68
N MET A 68 -23.85 15.15 -1.55
CA MET A 68 -23.32 13.85 -1.20
C MET A 68 -22.15 13.97 -0.22
N ALA A 69 -21.26 14.94 -0.41
CA ALA A 69 -20.17 15.19 0.51
C ALA A 69 -20.66 15.60 1.92
N ALA A 70 -21.75 16.37 2.02
CA ALA A 70 -22.37 16.71 3.29
C ALA A 70 -22.98 15.48 3.97
N ARG A 71 -23.71 14.64 3.22
CA ARG A 71 -24.30 13.39 3.73
C ARG A 71 -23.23 12.43 4.25
N LEU A 72 -22.15 12.24 3.51
CA LEU A 72 -21.02 11.41 3.96
C LEU A 72 -20.36 12.03 5.20
N GLY A 73 -20.09 13.34 5.17
CA GLY A 73 -19.46 14.07 6.28
C GLY A 73 -20.27 14.09 7.59
N SER A 74 -21.55 13.70 7.61
CA SER A 74 -22.33 13.58 8.84
C SER A 74 -22.26 12.19 9.49
N MET A 75 -21.68 11.19 8.82
CA MET A 75 -21.69 9.80 9.29
C MET A 75 -20.37 9.44 9.97
N ASP A 76 -20.40 8.75 11.11
CA ASP A 76 -19.22 8.03 11.58
C ASP A 76 -18.98 6.75 10.75
N ALA A 77 -17.86 6.07 10.99
CA ALA A 77 -17.55 4.83 10.27
C ALA A 77 -18.61 3.75 10.46
N ALA A 78 -19.12 3.55 11.67
CA ALA A 78 -20.12 2.52 11.94
C ALA A 78 -21.40 2.76 11.13
N SER A 79 -21.89 4.00 11.11
CA SER A 79 -23.05 4.41 10.33
C SER A 79 -22.81 4.26 8.84
N TRP A 80 -21.61 4.65 8.36
CA TRP A 80 -21.23 4.46 6.95
C TRP A 80 -21.29 2.99 6.56
N PHE A 81 -20.60 2.10 7.29
CA PHE A 81 -20.54 0.67 6.95
C PHE A 81 -21.92 -0.01 7.04
N HIS A 82 -22.79 0.45 7.94
CA HIS A 82 -24.17 -0.01 8.01
C HIS A 82 -25.01 0.40 6.79
N ALA A 83 -24.80 1.62 6.27
CA ALA A 83 -25.62 2.19 5.19
C ALA A 83 -25.00 2.07 3.79
N ARG A 84 -23.75 1.59 3.66
CA ARG A 84 -22.94 1.74 2.44
C ARG A 84 -23.63 1.17 1.20
N ASP A 85 -24.30 0.05 1.32
CA ASP A 85 -24.87 -0.66 0.16
C ASP A 85 -26.11 0.09 -0.34
N THR A 86 -26.94 0.59 0.58
CA THR A 86 -28.05 1.51 0.25
C THR A 86 -27.52 2.79 -0.41
N LEU A 87 -26.49 3.41 0.16
CA LEU A 87 -25.87 4.64 -0.38
C LEU A 87 -25.23 4.43 -1.74
N ARG A 88 -24.59 3.28 -1.98
CA ARG A 88 -24.03 2.89 -3.28
C ARG A 88 -25.11 2.82 -4.34
N ASN A 89 -26.26 2.24 -4.00
CA ASN A 89 -27.38 2.08 -4.93
C ASN A 89 -28.07 3.43 -5.22
N GLU A 90 -28.40 4.21 -4.18
CA GLU A 90 -29.00 5.54 -4.31
C GLU A 90 -28.07 6.54 -5.02
N GLY A 91 -26.77 6.45 -4.73
CA GLY A 91 -25.73 7.37 -5.18
C GLY A 91 -25.08 6.97 -6.50
N THR A 92 -25.76 6.19 -7.35
CA THR A 92 -25.22 5.76 -8.65
C THR A 92 -24.67 6.96 -9.43
N ALA A 93 -23.40 6.87 -9.85
CA ALA A 93 -22.59 7.93 -10.48
C ALA A 93 -22.19 9.15 -9.60
N ARG A 94 -22.68 9.27 -8.36
CA ARG A 94 -22.36 10.38 -7.43
C ARG A 94 -21.36 10.01 -6.35
N ILE A 95 -21.12 8.71 -6.14
CA ILE A 95 -20.01 8.21 -5.30
C ILE A 95 -19.21 7.13 -6.01
N ALA A 96 -17.91 7.06 -5.69
CA ALA A 96 -17.07 5.92 -6.00
C ALA A 96 -16.39 5.42 -4.73
N ILE A 97 -16.51 4.12 -4.49
CA ILE A 97 -16.05 3.46 -3.27
C ILE A 97 -15.01 2.40 -3.65
N VAL A 98 -13.95 2.35 -2.87
CA VAL A 98 -13.00 1.24 -2.87
C VAL A 98 -12.76 0.79 -1.44
N SER A 99 -12.68 -0.52 -1.23
CA SER A 99 -12.82 -1.16 0.07
C SER A 99 -11.71 -2.19 0.31
N TRP A 100 -11.22 -2.26 1.54
CA TRP A 100 -10.25 -3.27 1.99
C TRP A 100 -10.59 -3.77 3.39
N GLU A 101 -10.25 -5.02 3.64
CA GLU A 101 -10.01 -5.53 4.99
C GLU A 101 -8.51 -5.53 5.22
N VAL A 102 -8.01 -4.67 6.10
CA VAL A 102 -6.57 -4.52 6.37
C VAL A 102 -6.24 -5.21 7.68
N VAL A 103 -5.35 -6.22 7.62
CA VAL A 103 -4.90 -6.93 8.82
C VAL A 103 -3.71 -6.21 9.49
N PRO A 104 -3.48 -6.38 10.80
CA PRO A 104 -2.34 -5.76 11.49
C PRO A 104 -1.00 -6.10 10.82
N GLY A 105 -0.14 -5.08 10.67
CA GLY A 105 1.16 -5.21 9.99
C GLY A 105 1.11 -5.19 8.45
N GLN A 106 -0.07 -5.16 7.85
CA GLN A 106 -0.22 -5.12 6.39
C GLN A 106 0.12 -3.74 5.82
N ASN A 107 0.67 -3.75 4.59
CA ASN A 107 0.83 -2.57 3.75
C ASN A 107 0.09 -2.79 2.42
N VAL A 108 -0.71 -1.81 2.02
CA VAL A 108 -1.44 -1.75 0.75
C VAL A 108 -0.94 -0.53 -0.01
N ALA A 109 -0.62 -0.69 -1.29
CA ALA A 109 -0.27 0.40 -2.18
C ALA A 109 -1.00 0.24 -3.51
N LEU A 110 -1.64 1.31 -3.98
CA LEU A 110 -2.30 1.37 -5.27
C LEU A 110 -1.74 2.47 -6.15
N GLY A 111 -1.53 2.12 -7.43
CA GLY A 111 -1.16 3.07 -8.47
C GLY A 111 -2.33 3.91 -8.99
N SER A 112 -3.57 3.47 -8.77
CA SER A 112 -4.77 4.19 -9.19
C SER A 112 -5.98 3.77 -8.36
N LEU A 113 -6.96 4.67 -8.26
CA LEU A 113 -8.29 4.36 -7.74
C LEU A 113 -9.21 3.96 -8.89
N PRO A 114 -10.32 3.22 -8.62
CA PRO A 114 -11.30 2.90 -9.66
C PRO A 114 -11.76 4.15 -10.41
N PRO A 115 -12.13 4.06 -11.69
CA PRO A 115 -12.68 5.19 -12.42
C PRO A 115 -13.86 5.83 -11.68
N PHE A 116 -13.96 7.15 -11.75
CA PHE A 116 -15.10 7.90 -11.24
C PHE A 116 -15.49 8.94 -12.27
N ALA A 117 -16.75 8.93 -12.70
CA ALA A 117 -17.22 9.77 -13.79
C ALA A 117 -17.22 11.27 -13.43
N ALA A 118 -17.33 11.59 -12.14
CA ALA A 118 -17.28 12.96 -11.64
C ALA A 118 -15.88 13.30 -11.09
N THR A 119 -15.51 14.57 -11.17
CA THR A 119 -14.40 15.11 -10.38
C THR A 119 -14.81 15.14 -8.92
N PRO A 120 -14.10 14.47 -7.99
CA PRO A 120 -14.49 14.46 -6.60
C PRO A 120 -14.39 15.86 -6.01
N VAL A 121 -15.45 16.32 -5.35
CA VAL A 121 -15.42 17.54 -4.53
C VAL A 121 -14.88 17.25 -3.12
N ALA A 122 -14.88 15.98 -2.72
CA ALA A 122 -14.37 15.49 -1.45
C ALA A 122 -14.01 14.01 -1.54
N THR A 123 -13.01 13.59 -0.76
CA THR A 123 -12.73 12.18 -0.48
C THR A 123 -12.79 11.93 1.02
N PHE A 124 -13.45 10.85 1.40
CA PHE A 124 -13.56 10.40 2.79
C PHE A 124 -12.83 9.07 2.94
N VAL A 125 -12.16 8.91 4.07
CA VAL A 125 -11.63 7.63 4.54
C VAL A 125 -12.42 7.25 5.77
N TYR A 126 -13.09 6.10 5.73
CA TYR A 126 -13.74 5.47 6.87
C TYR A 126 -12.95 4.24 7.27
N ALA A 127 -12.73 4.07 8.57
CA ALA A 127 -12.08 2.88 9.11
C ALA A 127 -12.93 2.29 10.24
N LEU A 128 -13.37 1.04 10.11
CA LEU A 128 -14.22 0.40 11.10
C LEU A 128 -13.40 -0.16 12.26
N TYR A 129 -13.22 0.65 13.29
CA TYR A 129 -12.60 0.25 14.54
C TYR A 129 -13.62 -0.35 15.52
N ALA A 130 -13.16 -1.27 16.37
CA ALA A 130 -13.98 -1.77 17.48
C ALA A 130 -14.09 -0.75 18.63
N ALA A 131 -13.09 0.14 18.76
CA ALA A 131 -13.18 1.28 19.66
C ALA A 131 -14.32 2.21 19.20
N PRO A 132 -15.05 2.87 20.11
CA PRO A 132 -16.03 3.89 19.73
C PRO A 132 -15.33 5.14 19.20
N GLY A 133 -15.89 5.79 18.19
CA GLY A 133 -15.34 7.03 17.65
C GLY A 133 -15.81 7.33 16.24
N LEU A 134 -15.52 8.55 15.80
CA LEU A 134 -15.90 9.05 14.47
C LEU A 134 -15.31 8.18 13.35
N HIS A 135 -14.02 7.82 13.49
CA HIS A 135 -13.22 7.04 12.55
C HIS A 135 -13.47 7.38 11.07
N ARG A 136 -13.56 8.68 10.80
CA ARG A 136 -13.69 9.27 9.48
C ARG A 136 -12.76 10.46 9.37
N GLN A 137 -12.05 10.55 8.25
CA GLN A 137 -11.35 11.77 7.86
C GLN A 137 -11.78 12.20 6.47
N ARG A 138 -11.75 13.51 6.22
CA ARG A 138 -12.10 14.14 4.95
C ARG A 138 -10.87 14.86 4.41
N VAL A 139 -10.66 14.74 3.11
CA VAL A 139 -9.82 15.64 2.32
C VAL A 139 -10.62 16.22 1.18
N ASP A 140 -10.23 17.39 0.71
CA ASP A 140 -10.85 17.98 -0.47
C ASP A 140 -10.26 17.37 -1.76
N GLY A 141 -11.10 17.22 -2.78
CA GLY A 141 -10.66 16.66 -4.06
C GLY A 141 -10.29 15.18 -4.00
N GLY A 142 -9.38 14.78 -4.90
CA GLY A 142 -8.89 13.41 -5.09
C GLY A 142 -7.37 13.28 -4.93
N ALA A 143 -6.78 14.04 -4.01
CA ALA A 143 -5.34 14.02 -3.78
C ALA A 143 -4.85 12.63 -3.34
N PRO A 144 -3.60 12.24 -3.67
CA PRO A 144 -3.03 10.98 -3.21
C PRO A 144 -3.00 10.87 -1.68
N LEU A 145 -3.27 9.69 -1.14
CA LEU A 145 -3.51 9.49 0.30
C LEU A 145 -2.51 8.51 0.93
N ALA A 146 -2.06 8.83 2.13
CA ALA A 146 -1.40 7.90 3.04
C ALA A 146 -2.22 7.75 4.32
N VAL A 147 -2.70 6.54 4.55
CA VAL A 147 -3.46 6.14 5.74
C VAL A 147 -2.56 5.31 6.64
N ARG A 148 -2.50 5.65 7.92
CA ARG A 148 -1.85 4.82 8.94
C ARG A 148 -2.87 4.39 9.99
N LEU A 149 -3.11 3.09 10.06
CA LEU A 149 -4.05 2.47 11.00
C LEU A 149 -3.32 2.14 12.30
N GLY A 150 -3.68 2.81 13.39
CA GLY A 150 -3.17 2.55 14.73
C GLY A 150 -4.09 1.64 15.55
N ARG A 151 -3.85 1.54 16.85
CA ARG A 151 -4.60 0.68 17.77
C ARG A 151 -6.08 1.05 17.91
N ASP A 152 -6.39 2.31 18.15
CA ASP A 152 -7.77 2.76 18.45
C ASP A 152 -8.28 3.84 17.47
N GLY A 153 -7.54 4.10 16.40
CA GLY A 153 -7.88 5.10 15.38
C GLY A 153 -6.80 5.18 14.31
N PHE A 154 -6.95 6.10 13.37
CA PHE A 154 -6.04 6.25 12.23
C PHE A 154 -5.66 7.71 11.97
N THR A 155 -4.59 7.89 11.20
CA THR A 155 -4.18 9.18 10.64
C THR A 155 -4.20 9.15 9.13
N LEU A 156 -4.52 10.29 8.52
CA LEU A 156 -4.54 10.53 7.08
C LEU A 156 -3.61 11.68 6.76
N GLU A 157 -2.73 11.45 5.79
CA GLU A 157 -1.89 12.47 5.20
C GLU A 157 -2.15 12.51 3.70
N THR A 158 -2.23 13.72 3.15
CA THR A 158 -2.15 13.90 1.70
C THR A 158 -0.69 13.74 1.29
N LEU A 159 -0.39 12.78 0.44
CA LEU A 159 0.94 12.69 -0.15
C LEU A 159 1.12 13.91 -1.04
N ALA A 160 2.24 14.60 -0.89
CA ALA A 160 2.60 15.68 -1.81
C ALA A 160 2.48 15.13 -3.22
N GLY A 161 1.54 15.68 -4.00
CA GLY A 161 1.44 15.31 -5.40
C GLY A 161 2.81 15.52 -6.00
N GLY A 162 3.39 14.47 -6.59
CA GLY A 162 4.38 14.67 -7.63
C GLY A 162 3.67 15.47 -8.71
N GLY A 163 3.69 16.80 -8.57
CA GLY A 163 3.30 17.70 -9.63
C GLY A 163 4.14 17.28 -10.82
N ALA A 164 3.47 16.85 -11.88
CA ALA A 164 4.13 16.87 -13.18
C ALA A 164 4.60 18.32 -13.43
N PRO A 165 5.80 18.50 -14.01
CA PRO A 165 6.34 19.82 -14.32
C PRO A 165 5.42 20.65 -15.22
#